data_AF-A0A917BT82-F1
#
_entry.id   AF-A0A917BT82-F1
#
_cell.length_a   1.000
_cell.length_b   1.000
_cell.length_c   1.000
_cell.angle_alpha   90.00
_cell.angle_beta   90.00
_cell.angle_gamma   90.00
#
_symmetry.space_group_name_H-M   'P 1'
#
loop_
_entity.id
_entity.type
_entity.pdbx_description
1 polymer ?
#
loop_
_entity_poly.entity_id
_entity_poly.type
_entity_poly.pdbx_seq_one_letter_code
_entity_poly.pdbx_strand_id
1 'polypeptide(L)'
;MPHTRRRRGAVVGIAVALLCGALVACSGAPDEAETPGRRTGPSEPSAPITLAFAGDVHFAGGLASVPGRPGSTLGPLAGRLADADLSVVNLESAVTTRTQPARKELEDPADRYWFRTPPAALDVLARSGVDVVSVANNHAADYGAAGLRDTLAAAAASPVAAVGAGLDEEQAFAPVRRSVRGVDVAVLAADASPRESADPTWSVGPGTGPGIARDPDRLLAAVREADARDDVVVVYLHWGEEGSACPTGDQQVLASALAAAGADVVVGTHAHVPSGAGAVGSTYVSYGLGNFFWYHGNTPQTGVLELTVEGGRVVDDEWAPGRIPRQGGAPRPVTGASAGTEQALWRGLRGCTDLASAPGERADDEEAGLAGFHAVARPVDSVLARRMVGRSHGEGCPVPLSDLRFLRMSYVGFDGRDRVGEMVVAASVVGDVTQAFAAMYAARFPIQQMRLVDDYDGDDDASMAANNTSAYNCRRVAGTTTWSDHAYGRAVDVNPVQNPYVVRGAARPPAGSSYVGVDRTGATFPGRGVVRDGAVVRRVFDRLGWTWGGDFSEPDYQHFAAPDR
;
A
#
# COMPACT_ATOMS: atom_id res chain seq x y z
N MET A 1 73.03 -34.35 -16.69
CA MET A 1 74.36 -33.73 -16.91
C MET A 1 74.21 -32.22 -16.80
N PRO A 2 75.03 -31.53 -15.99
CA PRO A 2 75.00 -30.07 -15.88
C PRO A 2 75.99 -29.42 -16.85
N HIS A 3 75.64 -28.27 -17.44
CA HIS A 3 76.65 -27.36 -17.99
C HIS A 3 76.44 -25.92 -17.54
N THR A 4 77.32 -25.50 -16.63
CA THR A 4 77.59 -24.12 -16.28
C THR A 4 78.19 -23.34 -17.46
N ARG A 5 77.90 -22.03 -17.55
CA ARG A 5 78.95 -21.00 -17.71
C ARG A 5 78.43 -19.58 -17.47
N ARG A 6 79.00 -18.91 -16.45
CA ARG A 6 79.07 -17.44 -16.36
C ARG A 6 80.11 -16.93 -17.38
N ARG A 7 79.98 -15.67 -17.83
CA ARG A 7 81.06 -14.66 -17.81
C ARG A 7 80.58 -13.28 -18.29
N ARG A 8 80.90 -12.25 -17.49
CA ARG A 8 81.46 -10.91 -17.83
C ARG A 8 80.84 -10.17 -19.04
N GLY A 9 80.34 -8.94 -18.96
CA GLY A 9 80.70 -7.85 -18.05
C GLY A 9 81.59 -6.83 -18.77
N ALA A 10 81.03 -5.67 -19.12
CA ALA A 10 81.71 -4.50 -19.67
C ALA A 10 81.03 -3.23 -19.13
N VAL A 11 81.79 -2.16 -18.94
CA VAL A 11 81.40 -0.93 -18.24
C VAL A 11 81.82 0.28 -19.11
N VAL A 12 81.29 1.46 -18.77
CA VAL A 12 81.71 2.83 -19.18
C VAL A 12 80.95 3.41 -20.37
N GLY A 13 80.39 4.62 -20.17
CA GLY A 13 79.74 5.41 -21.22
C GLY A 13 78.83 6.53 -20.72
N ILE A 14 79.19 7.27 -19.66
CA ILE A 14 78.40 8.41 -19.18
C ILE A 14 78.70 9.65 -20.04
N ALA A 15 77.65 10.35 -20.50
CA ALA A 15 77.72 11.74 -20.91
C ALA A 15 76.49 12.48 -20.35
N VAL A 16 76.73 13.61 -19.65
CA VAL A 16 75.73 14.40 -18.92
C VAL A 16 75.78 15.85 -19.38
N ALA A 17 74.61 16.44 -19.64
CA ALA A 17 74.31 17.88 -19.54
C ALA A 17 72.80 17.98 -19.22
N LEU A 18 72.33 18.47 -18.05
CA LEU A 18 72.37 19.86 -17.51
C LEU A 18 71.56 20.82 -18.43
N LEU A 19 70.62 21.68 -17.99
CA LEU A 19 70.05 22.14 -16.69
C LEU A 19 68.57 22.59 -16.99
N CYS A 20 67.60 22.87 -16.10
CA CYS A 20 67.38 22.80 -14.64
C CYS A 20 65.83 22.84 -14.39
N GLY A 21 65.32 22.65 -13.15
CA GLY A 21 63.86 22.87 -12.90
C GLY A 21 63.24 22.47 -11.55
N ALA A 22 63.89 22.76 -10.42
CA ALA A 22 63.30 22.84 -9.06
C ALA A 22 62.19 21.84 -8.62
N LEU A 23 62.56 20.83 -7.85
CA LEU A 23 61.70 20.20 -6.82
C LEU A 23 62.44 20.26 -5.48
N VAL A 24 61.88 20.99 -4.51
CA VAL A 24 62.37 21.01 -3.13
C VAL A 24 61.59 19.99 -2.32
N ALA A 25 62.31 19.01 -1.77
CA ALA A 25 61.77 18.06 -0.80
C ALA A 25 62.54 18.20 0.52
N CYS A 26 61.84 18.43 1.62
CA CYS A 26 62.34 18.31 2.99
C CYS A 26 61.22 17.83 3.91
N SER A 27 61.19 16.52 4.14
CA SER A 27 60.85 15.87 5.43
C SER A 27 59.80 16.52 6.35
N GLY A 28 58.59 15.96 6.34
CA GLY A 28 57.65 15.92 7.47
C GLY A 28 57.46 14.47 7.93
N ALA A 29 57.03 14.26 9.18
CA ALA A 29 56.74 12.94 9.76
C ALA A 29 55.51 12.28 9.10
N PRO A 30 55.25 10.97 9.27
CA PRO A 30 53.97 10.40 8.85
C PRO A 30 52.85 10.99 9.69
N ASP A 31 51.86 11.63 9.06
CA ASP A 31 50.65 12.07 9.73
C ASP A 31 49.94 10.87 10.39
N GLU A 32 49.50 11.08 11.63
CA GLU A 32 48.60 10.14 12.29
C GLU A 32 47.31 10.03 11.48
N ALA A 33 46.78 8.81 11.34
CA ALA A 33 45.51 8.61 10.68
C ALA A 33 44.42 9.36 11.44
N GLU A 34 43.84 10.40 10.83
CA GLU A 34 42.65 11.08 11.36
C GLU A 34 41.51 10.07 11.49
N THR A 35 41.31 9.58 12.72
CA THR A 35 40.03 9.01 13.15
C THR A 35 38.91 9.98 12.75
N PRO A 36 37.84 9.53 12.06
CA PRO A 36 36.72 10.41 11.72
C PRO A 36 36.12 11.01 12.99
N GLY A 37 36.39 12.29 13.22
CA GLY A 37 35.88 13.02 14.36
C GLY A 37 34.37 13.14 14.26
N ARG A 38 33.64 12.56 15.23
CA ARG A 38 32.20 12.76 15.40
C ARG A 38 31.91 14.27 15.37
N ARG A 39 31.07 14.73 14.43
CA ARG A 39 30.67 16.15 14.32
C ARG A 39 30.12 16.60 15.68
N THR A 40 30.86 17.45 16.38
CA THR A 40 30.53 17.96 17.72
C THR A 40 30.26 19.46 17.66
N GLY A 41 29.09 19.79 17.12
CA GLY A 41 28.52 21.12 17.10
C GLY A 41 27.11 21.05 16.52
N PRO A 42 26.16 21.89 16.95
CA PRO A 42 24.91 22.02 16.23
C PRO A 42 25.22 22.61 14.86
N SER A 43 24.94 21.85 13.80
CA SER A 43 24.79 22.41 12.46
C SER A 43 23.70 23.49 12.52
N GLU A 44 23.82 24.52 11.67
CA GLU A 44 22.67 25.38 11.40
C GLU A 44 21.51 24.49 10.90
N PRO A 45 20.24 24.80 11.23
CA PRO A 45 19.11 23.98 10.81
C PRO A 45 19.15 23.77 9.29
N SER A 46 19.35 22.53 8.87
CA SER A 46 19.31 22.15 7.47
C SER A 46 17.92 22.49 6.93
N ALA A 47 17.85 23.28 5.85
CA ALA A 47 16.58 23.55 5.20
C ALA A 47 15.86 22.22 4.87
N PRO A 48 14.53 22.11 5.06
CA PRO A 48 13.84 20.85 4.83
C PRO A 48 14.08 20.29 3.43
N ILE A 49 14.21 18.97 3.36
CA ILE A 49 14.30 18.20 2.11
C ILE A 49 13.00 17.44 1.88
N THR A 50 12.66 17.18 0.62
CA THR A 50 11.51 16.35 0.25
C THR A 50 11.99 15.03 -0.35
N LEU A 51 11.58 13.91 0.25
CA LEU A 51 11.80 12.56 -0.26
C LEU A 51 10.50 12.06 -0.92
N ALA A 52 10.56 11.53 -2.14
CA ALA A 52 9.37 11.02 -2.84
C ALA A 52 9.48 9.52 -3.17
N PHE A 53 8.40 8.79 -2.92
CA PHE A 53 8.33 7.34 -3.08
C PHE A 53 7.13 6.94 -3.93
N ALA A 54 7.35 6.05 -4.91
CA ALA A 54 6.27 5.45 -5.69
C ALA A 54 6.47 3.94 -5.82
N GLY A 55 5.37 3.21 -5.89
CA GLY A 55 5.40 1.74 -5.82
C GLY A 55 5.85 1.02 -7.09
N ASP A 56 5.22 -0.12 -7.38
CA ASP A 56 5.76 -1.10 -8.33
C ASP A 56 5.76 -0.61 -9.78
N VAL A 57 6.93 -0.69 -10.44
CA VAL A 57 7.16 -0.32 -11.83
C VAL A 57 7.78 -1.47 -12.58
N HIS A 58 7.22 -1.80 -13.75
CA HIS A 58 7.85 -2.72 -14.69
C HIS A 58 7.56 -2.35 -16.16
N PHE A 59 8.38 -2.85 -17.08
CA PHE A 59 8.16 -2.69 -18.53
C PHE A 59 8.00 -4.03 -19.23
N ALA A 60 7.38 -5.02 -18.56
CA ALA A 60 7.07 -6.32 -19.13
C ALA A 60 5.78 -6.29 -19.99
N GLY A 61 5.54 -7.37 -20.73
CA GLY A 61 4.28 -7.58 -21.48
C GLY A 61 3.93 -6.42 -22.42
N GLY A 62 2.70 -5.89 -22.28
CA GLY A 62 2.20 -4.78 -23.10
C GLY A 62 2.98 -3.46 -22.95
N LEU A 63 3.76 -3.31 -21.88
CA LEU A 63 4.53 -2.10 -21.59
C LEU A 63 5.94 -2.11 -22.20
N ALA A 64 6.42 -3.26 -22.71
CA ALA A 64 7.77 -3.44 -23.25
C ALA A 64 8.12 -2.54 -24.45
N SER A 65 7.12 -1.97 -25.11
CA SER A 65 7.32 -1.00 -26.20
C SER A 65 7.50 0.46 -25.72
N VAL A 66 7.19 0.78 -24.46
CA VAL A 66 7.24 2.16 -23.94
C VAL A 66 8.67 2.74 -23.91
N PRO A 67 9.72 2.01 -23.50
CA PRO A 67 11.09 2.53 -23.50
C PRO A 67 11.62 2.89 -24.89
N GLY A 68 11.13 2.24 -25.95
CA GLY A 68 11.48 2.56 -27.34
C GLY A 68 10.74 3.77 -27.93
N ARG A 69 9.81 4.40 -27.21
CA ARG A 69 9.07 5.58 -27.68
C ARG A 69 9.82 6.86 -27.31
N PRO A 70 10.15 7.76 -28.27
CA PRO A 70 10.81 9.02 -27.96
C PRO A 70 10.03 9.85 -26.94
N GLY A 71 10.72 10.36 -25.92
CA GLY A 71 10.13 11.21 -24.88
C GLY A 71 9.16 10.51 -23.92
N SER A 72 9.12 9.18 -23.87
CA SER A 72 8.30 8.46 -22.87
C SER A 72 8.77 8.72 -21.44
N THR A 73 7.81 8.82 -20.52
CA THR A 73 7.97 8.94 -19.07
C THR A 73 6.98 8.01 -18.37
N LEU A 74 7.07 7.91 -17.04
CA LEU A 74 6.05 7.26 -16.20
C LEU A 74 4.71 8.02 -16.20
N GLY A 75 4.62 9.21 -16.81
CA GLY A 75 3.38 9.98 -16.96
C GLY A 75 3.25 11.18 -16.03
N PRO A 76 2.07 11.83 -15.98
CA PRO A 76 1.91 13.13 -15.32
C PRO A 76 2.14 13.10 -13.81
N LEU A 77 1.81 12.00 -13.14
CA LEU A 77 1.98 11.89 -11.68
C LEU A 77 3.46 11.82 -11.27
N ALA A 78 4.35 11.41 -12.17
CA ALA A 78 5.80 11.41 -11.93
C ALA A 78 6.40 12.83 -11.84
N GLY A 79 5.61 13.90 -12.10
CA GLY A 79 6.02 15.26 -11.74
C GLY A 79 6.39 15.36 -10.24
N ARG A 80 5.63 14.70 -9.35
CA ARG A 80 5.93 14.66 -7.91
C ARG A 80 7.28 14.00 -7.58
N LEU A 81 7.68 13.00 -8.36
CA LEU A 81 9.00 12.36 -8.22
C LEU A 81 10.12 13.31 -8.67
N ALA A 82 9.88 14.09 -9.74
CA ALA A 82 10.84 15.04 -10.30
C ALA A 82 10.93 16.38 -9.54
N ASP A 83 9.90 16.74 -8.78
CA ASP A 83 9.87 17.96 -7.95
C ASP A 83 10.54 17.76 -6.56
N ALA A 84 10.80 16.51 -6.17
CA ALA A 84 11.45 16.15 -4.90
C ALA A 84 12.99 16.26 -4.95
N ASP A 85 13.64 16.28 -3.79
CA ASP A 85 15.11 16.33 -3.69
C ASP A 85 15.77 14.96 -3.89
N LEU A 86 15.03 13.88 -3.62
CA LEU A 86 15.42 12.50 -3.88
C LEU A 86 14.17 11.65 -4.09
N SER A 87 14.12 10.83 -5.15
CA SER A 87 13.03 9.89 -5.34
C SER A 87 13.43 8.43 -5.56
N VAL A 88 12.59 7.51 -5.04
CA VAL A 88 12.83 6.06 -5.03
C VAL A 88 11.58 5.30 -5.50
N VAL A 89 11.76 4.30 -6.36
CA VAL A 89 10.68 3.39 -6.79
C VAL A 89 11.10 1.92 -6.78
N ASN A 90 10.16 0.98 -6.79
CA ASN A 90 10.49 -0.44 -7.02
C ASN A 90 10.53 -0.76 -8.52
N LEU A 91 11.65 -1.29 -9.02
CA LEU A 91 11.75 -1.82 -10.38
C LEU A 91 11.60 -3.35 -10.33
N GLU A 92 10.37 -3.81 -10.47
CA GLU A 92 9.96 -5.20 -10.28
C GLU A 92 10.20 -6.05 -11.54
N SER A 93 11.45 -6.07 -12.00
CA SER A 93 11.83 -6.77 -13.23
C SER A 93 13.34 -6.86 -13.41
N ALA A 94 13.81 -8.03 -13.86
CA ALA A 94 15.16 -8.15 -14.40
C ALA A 94 15.36 -7.23 -15.63
N VAL A 95 16.37 -6.36 -15.57
CA VAL A 95 16.76 -5.47 -16.67
C VAL A 95 17.77 -6.18 -17.56
N THR A 96 17.29 -6.83 -18.62
CA THR A 96 18.13 -7.64 -19.51
C THR A 96 17.52 -7.80 -20.91
N THR A 97 18.36 -8.08 -21.90
CA THR A 97 17.94 -8.48 -23.26
C THR A 97 17.83 -10.00 -23.42
N ARG A 98 18.23 -10.80 -22.43
CA ARG A 98 18.19 -12.27 -22.50
C ARG A 98 16.77 -12.79 -22.64
N THR A 99 16.61 -13.92 -23.31
CA THR A 99 15.30 -14.53 -23.64
C THR A 99 15.02 -15.83 -22.88
N GLN A 100 16.03 -16.42 -22.25
CA GLN A 100 15.88 -17.66 -21.49
C GLN A 100 15.65 -17.32 -20.00
N PRO A 101 14.45 -17.56 -19.46
CA PRO A 101 14.20 -17.41 -18.03
C PRO A 101 14.97 -18.46 -17.22
N ALA A 102 15.25 -18.14 -15.96
CA ALA A 102 15.83 -19.05 -15.00
C ALA A 102 14.75 -19.79 -14.18
N ARG A 103 15.18 -20.71 -13.31
CA ARG A 103 14.29 -21.27 -12.28
C ARG A 103 13.80 -20.12 -11.39
N LYS A 104 12.49 -19.97 -11.31
CA LYS A 104 11.84 -19.11 -10.31
C LYS A 104 11.72 -19.86 -8.97
N GLU A 105 11.61 -19.11 -7.89
CA GLU A 105 11.38 -19.56 -6.52
C GLU A 105 9.97 -20.19 -6.34
N LEU A 106 9.48 -20.27 -5.09
CA LEU A 106 8.28 -21.03 -4.69
C LEU A 106 6.94 -20.38 -5.12
N GLU A 107 6.76 -20.21 -6.43
CA GLU A 107 5.45 -19.92 -7.05
C GLU A 107 4.72 -21.20 -7.47
N ASP A 108 3.39 -21.15 -7.51
CA ASP A 108 2.57 -22.17 -8.18
C ASP A 108 3.02 -22.29 -9.66
N PRO A 109 3.38 -23.49 -10.16
CA PRO A 109 3.74 -23.68 -11.56
C PRO A 109 2.73 -23.17 -12.60
N ALA A 110 1.45 -23.01 -12.24
CA ALA A 110 0.41 -22.46 -13.11
C ALA A 110 0.44 -20.92 -13.21
N ASP A 111 0.91 -20.22 -12.18
CA ASP A 111 0.82 -18.76 -12.02
C ASP A 111 2.21 -18.07 -12.10
N ARG A 112 3.19 -18.69 -12.77
CA ARG A 112 4.56 -18.15 -12.86
C ARG A 112 4.71 -17.05 -13.91
N TYR A 113 5.31 -15.93 -13.50
CA TYR A 113 5.60 -14.81 -14.38
C TYR A 113 7.09 -14.48 -14.41
N TRP A 114 7.61 -14.16 -15.60
CA TRP A 114 8.99 -13.71 -15.79
C TRP A 114 9.00 -12.31 -16.40
N PHE A 115 9.22 -11.29 -15.57
CA PHE A 115 9.26 -9.89 -15.95
C PHE A 115 10.63 -9.50 -16.45
N ARG A 116 10.67 -9.15 -17.74
CA ARG A 116 11.86 -8.63 -18.42
C ARG A 116 11.63 -7.21 -18.88
N THR A 117 12.53 -6.34 -18.45
CA THR A 117 12.56 -4.92 -18.81
C THR A 117 13.78 -4.65 -19.69
N PRO A 118 13.67 -3.94 -20.82
CA PRO A 118 14.83 -3.58 -21.63
C PRO A 118 15.65 -2.47 -20.93
N PRO A 119 16.98 -2.41 -21.07
CA PRO A 119 17.82 -1.40 -20.42
C PRO A 119 17.39 0.06 -20.64
N ALA A 120 16.82 0.38 -21.81
CA ALA A 120 16.28 1.71 -22.12
C ALA A 120 15.14 2.18 -21.18
N ALA A 121 14.58 1.29 -20.34
CA ALA A 121 13.65 1.67 -19.29
C ALA A 121 14.29 2.58 -18.23
N LEU A 122 15.59 2.43 -17.97
CA LEU A 122 16.32 3.33 -17.07
C LEU A 122 16.33 4.76 -17.60
N ASP A 123 16.34 4.96 -18.92
CA ASP A 123 16.18 6.29 -19.52
C ASP A 123 14.76 6.87 -19.31
N VAL A 124 13.72 6.01 -19.26
CA VAL A 124 12.34 6.42 -18.95
C VAL A 124 12.24 6.85 -17.49
N LEU A 125 12.84 6.08 -16.59
CA LEU A 125 12.90 6.36 -15.15
C LEU A 125 13.63 7.68 -14.87
N ALA A 126 14.83 7.87 -15.45
CA ALA A 126 15.60 9.12 -15.34
C ALA A 126 14.81 10.34 -15.82
N ARG A 127 14.15 10.25 -16.99
CA ARG A 127 13.27 11.34 -17.51
C ARG A 127 12.01 11.58 -16.67
N SER A 128 11.71 10.70 -15.73
CA SER A 128 10.56 10.79 -14.82
C SER A 128 10.94 11.22 -13.42
N GLY A 129 12.18 11.69 -13.21
CA GLY A 129 12.67 12.16 -11.91
C GLY A 129 13.13 11.07 -10.95
N VAL A 130 13.25 9.81 -11.38
CA VAL A 130 13.67 8.70 -10.52
C VAL A 130 15.19 8.69 -10.32
N ASP A 131 15.65 8.82 -9.08
CA ASP A 131 17.08 8.77 -8.73
C ASP A 131 17.57 7.37 -8.35
N VAL A 132 16.71 6.60 -7.68
CA VAL A 132 17.03 5.27 -7.15
C VAL A 132 15.91 4.28 -7.48
N VAL A 133 16.29 3.08 -7.88
CA VAL A 133 15.37 1.93 -7.96
C VAL A 133 15.76 0.86 -6.95
N SER A 134 14.79 0.39 -6.16
CA SER A 134 14.92 -0.93 -5.55
C SER A 134 14.88 -1.98 -6.67
N VAL A 135 15.85 -2.90 -6.61
CA VAL A 135 15.83 -4.17 -7.34
C VAL A 135 15.87 -5.35 -6.37
N ALA A 136 15.54 -5.11 -5.09
CA ALA A 136 15.26 -6.18 -4.14
C ALA A 136 13.79 -6.58 -4.26
N ASN A 137 13.50 -7.54 -5.13
CA ASN A 137 12.18 -8.12 -5.32
C ASN A 137 12.28 -9.51 -5.97
N ASN A 138 11.18 -10.27 -5.88
CA ASN A 138 10.98 -11.60 -6.46
C ASN A 138 11.17 -11.70 -7.98
N HIS A 139 11.21 -10.59 -8.71
CA HIS A 139 11.39 -10.55 -10.17
C HIS A 139 12.80 -10.15 -10.63
N ALA A 140 13.67 -9.68 -9.72
CA ALA A 140 15.02 -9.23 -10.04
C ALA A 140 15.91 -10.34 -10.65
N ALA A 141 15.70 -11.59 -10.23
CA ALA A 141 16.47 -12.75 -10.66
C ALA A 141 15.72 -13.68 -11.64
N ASP A 142 14.67 -13.18 -12.31
CA ASP A 142 13.89 -13.94 -13.32
C ASP A 142 14.75 -14.52 -14.46
N TYR A 143 15.88 -13.88 -14.77
CA TYR A 143 16.85 -14.33 -15.78
C TYR A 143 18.18 -14.79 -15.13
N GLY A 144 18.09 -15.19 -13.86
CA GLY A 144 19.13 -15.73 -13.00
C GLY A 144 20.29 -14.77 -12.75
N ALA A 145 21.38 -15.30 -12.20
CA ALA A 145 22.61 -14.54 -11.93
C ALA A 145 23.20 -13.82 -13.16
N ALA A 146 22.89 -14.26 -14.38
CA ALA A 146 23.24 -13.54 -15.60
C ALA A 146 22.36 -12.29 -15.80
N GLY A 147 21.04 -12.42 -15.72
CA GLY A 147 20.10 -11.30 -15.79
C GLY A 147 20.30 -10.28 -14.66
N LEU A 148 20.66 -10.74 -13.47
CA LEU A 148 20.99 -9.88 -12.35
C LEU A 148 22.29 -9.08 -12.61
N ARG A 149 23.32 -9.72 -13.18
CA ARG A 149 24.54 -9.02 -13.65
C ARG A 149 24.25 -7.97 -14.73
N ASP A 150 23.34 -8.24 -15.67
CA ASP A 150 22.90 -7.23 -16.66
C ASP A 150 22.21 -6.06 -15.96
N THR A 151 21.36 -6.34 -14.97
CA THR A 151 20.60 -5.33 -14.23
C THR A 151 21.53 -4.37 -13.51
N LEU A 152 22.51 -4.91 -12.77
CA LEU A 152 23.52 -4.12 -12.07
C LEU A 152 24.43 -3.35 -13.04
N ALA A 153 24.81 -3.95 -14.17
CA ALA A 153 25.62 -3.29 -15.20
C ALA A 153 24.87 -2.16 -15.94
N ALA A 154 23.57 -2.35 -16.19
CA ALA A 154 22.71 -1.33 -16.79
C ALA A 154 22.47 -0.15 -15.84
N ALA A 155 22.21 -0.42 -14.56
CA ALA A 155 22.10 0.61 -13.54
C ALA A 155 23.42 1.39 -13.34
N ALA A 156 24.57 0.70 -13.34
CA ALA A 156 25.87 1.36 -13.24
C ALA A 156 26.22 2.26 -14.46
N ALA A 157 25.53 2.09 -15.59
CA ALA A 157 25.64 2.92 -16.79
C ALA A 157 24.55 4.01 -16.88
N SER A 158 23.68 4.12 -15.87
CA SER A 158 22.53 5.00 -15.79
C SER A 158 22.74 6.08 -14.72
N PRO A 159 22.11 7.27 -14.82
CA PRO A 159 22.01 8.19 -13.68
C PRO A 159 21.15 7.61 -12.54
N VAL A 160 20.23 6.69 -12.85
CA VAL A 160 19.38 5.99 -11.87
C VAL A 160 20.19 4.88 -11.20
N ALA A 161 20.43 5.00 -9.90
CA ALA A 161 21.12 3.98 -9.11
C ALA A 161 20.20 2.79 -8.78
N ALA A 162 20.77 1.60 -8.60
CA ALA A 162 20.04 0.42 -8.13
C ALA A 162 20.51 0.03 -6.72
N VAL A 163 19.59 -0.46 -5.89
CA VAL A 163 19.85 -0.91 -4.50
C VAL A 163 19.17 -2.25 -4.23
N GLY A 164 19.72 -3.04 -3.29
CA GLY A 164 19.10 -4.26 -2.78
C GLY A 164 19.43 -5.56 -3.54
N ALA A 165 20.33 -5.49 -4.52
CA ALA A 165 20.95 -6.65 -5.13
C ALA A 165 22.42 -6.37 -5.45
N GLY A 166 23.25 -7.41 -5.50
CA GLY A 166 24.69 -7.28 -5.66
C GLY A 166 25.32 -8.42 -6.44
N LEU A 167 26.60 -8.28 -6.77
CA LEU A 167 27.46 -9.35 -7.27
C LEU A 167 27.95 -10.29 -6.16
N ASP A 168 27.85 -9.80 -4.93
CA ASP A 168 28.14 -10.42 -3.64
C ASP A 168 27.30 -9.75 -2.54
N GLU A 169 27.44 -10.24 -1.32
CA GLU A 169 26.68 -9.82 -0.13
C GLU A 169 27.00 -8.38 0.31
N GLU A 170 28.27 -7.95 0.20
CA GLU A 170 28.68 -6.58 0.57
C GLU A 170 27.98 -5.57 -0.34
N GLN A 171 27.98 -5.81 -1.66
CA GLN A 171 27.28 -4.95 -2.61
C GLN A 171 25.75 -4.98 -2.42
N ALA A 172 25.16 -6.13 -2.13
CA ALA A 172 23.71 -6.26 -2.04
C ALA A 172 23.09 -5.50 -0.85
N PHE A 173 23.79 -5.45 0.28
CA PHE A 173 23.38 -4.71 1.48
C PHE A 173 23.99 -3.30 1.57
N ALA A 174 24.80 -2.86 0.60
CA ALA A 174 25.36 -1.51 0.59
C ALA A 174 24.28 -0.46 0.29
N PRO A 175 24.18 0.64 1.07
CA PRO A 175 23.25 1.72 0.77
C PRO A 175 23.67 2.52 -0.47
N VAL A 176 22.69 2.99 -1.23
CA VAL A 176 22.88 4.11 -2.15
C VAL A 176 22.85 5.40 -1.33
N ARG A 177 23.97 6.13 -1.32
CA ARG A 177 24.09 7.43 -0.62
C ARG A 177 23.89 8.62 -1.56
N ARG A 178 23.21 9.66 -1.06
CA ARG A 178 22.94 10.92 -1.75
C ARG A 178 22.96 12.09 -0.76
N SER A 179 23.85 13.06 -0.99
CA SER A 179 23.87 14.32 -0.25
C SER A 179 22.95 15.34 -0.93
N VAL A 180 21.82 15.67 -0.31
CA VAL A 180 20.79 16.58 -0.86
C VAL A 180 20.57 17.76 0.07
N ARG A 181 20.71 19.00 -0.44
CA ARG A 181 20.72 20.26 0.35
C ARG A 181 21.66 20.26 1.58
N GLY A 182 22.68 19.40 1.61
CA GLY A 182 23.61 19.25 2.73
C GLY A 182 23.19 18.21 3.79
N VAL A 183 22.14 17.44 3.53
CA VAL A 183 21.70 16.27 4.32
C VAL A 183 22.17 15.00 3.62
N ASP A 184 22.89 14.13 4.32
CA ASP A 184 23.39 12.86 3.80
C ASP A 184 22.33 11.75 3.97
N VAL A 185 21.70 11.31 2.87
CA VAL A 185 20.65 10.28 2.86
C VAL A 185 21.20 8.94 2.40
N ALA A 186 20.96 7.88 3.18
CA ALA A 186 21.28 6.50 2.83
C ALA A 186 20.01 5.69 2.53
N VAL A 187 19.92 5.13 1.32
CA VAL A 187 18.82 4.24 0.90
C VAL A 187 19.31 2.80 0.89
N LEU A 188 18.69 1.93 1.69
CA LEU A 188 18.83 0.47 1.64
C LEU A 188 17.56 -0.15 1.05
N ALA A 189 17.66 -1.38 0.54
CA ALA A 189 16.50 -2.15 0.12
C ALA A 189 16.67 -3.65 0.36
N ALA A 190 15.55 -4.34 0.60
CA ALA A 190 15.52 -5.79 0.78
C ALA A 190 14.16 -6.37 0.37
N ASP A 191 14.18 -7.66 0.03
CA ASP A 191 13.01 -8.46 -0.29
C ASP A 191 12.65 -9.34 0.92
N ALA A 192 11.39 -9.27 1.32
CA ALA A 192 10.78 -10.01 2.42
C ALA A 192 9.36 -10.46 2.03
N SER A 193 9.15 -10.73 0.73
CA SER A 193 7.97 -11.38 0.16
C SER A 193 7.71 -12.75 0.82
N PRO A 194 6.51 -13.01 1.38
CA PRO A 194 6.30 -14.11 2.32
C PRO A 194 6.36 -15.51 1.70
N ARG A 195 6.17 -15.65 0.38
CA ARG A 195 6.22 -16.93 -0.33
C ARG A 195 7.51 -17.08 -1.13
N GLU A 196 7.91 -16.03 -1.81
CA GLU A 196 9.03 -16.01 -2.76
C GLU A 196 10.37 -15.99 -2.01
N SER A 197 10.48 -15.18 -0.94
CA SER A 197 11.67 -15.18 -0.06
C SER A 197 11.75 -16.40 0.87
N ALA A 198 10.74 -17.28 0.89
CA ALA A 198 10.79 -18.55 1.63
C ALA A 198 11.65 -19.62 0.92
N ASP A 199 11.97 -19.43 -0.38
CA ASP A 199 13.02 -20.19 -1.06
C ASP A 199 14.33 -19.35 -1.06
N PRO A 200 15.45 -19.86 -0.52
CA PRO A 200 16.72 -19.14 -0.56
C PRO A 200 17.33 -19.06 -1.98
N THR A 201 16.69 -19.62 -2.99
CA THR A 201 17.03 -19.40 -4.40
C THR A 201 17.14 -17.89 -4.69
N TRP A 202 18.23 -17.48 -5.36
CA TRP A 202 18.60 -16.08 -5.61
C TRP A 202 18.89 -15.19 -4.39
N SER A 203 18.80 -15.69 -3.15
CA SER A 203 19.28 -14.96 -1.98
C SER A 203 20.79 -14.78 -2.03
N VAL A 204 21.26 -13.56 -1.73
CA VAL A 204 22.68 -13.28 -1.58
C VAL A 204 23.21 -13.84 -0.26
N GLY A 205 24.47 -14.26 -0.23
CA GLY A 205 25.14 -14.70 0.99
C GLY A 205 26.56 -15.19 0.71
N PRO A 206 27.28 -15.68 1.74
CA PRO A 206 28.69 -16.04 1.63
C PRO A 206 28.94 -17.12 0.55
N GLY A 207 29.53 -16.69 -0.57
CA GLY A 207 29.89 -17.56 -1.69
C GLY A 207 28.75 -17.95 -2.65
N THR A 208 27.54 -17.39 -2.53
CA THR A 208 26.44 -17.67 -3.48
C THR A 208 26.65 -16.97 -4.83
N GLY A 209 27.41 -15.86 -4.84
CA GLY A 209 27.60 -15.00 -6.00
C GLY A 209 26.52 -13.91 -6.07
N PRO A 210 26.12 -13.46 -7.28
CA PRO A 210 25.12 -12.42 -7.41
C PRO A 210 23.77 -12.86 -6.88
N GLY A 211 23.15 -12.02 -6.06
CA GLY A 211 21.86 -12.31 -5.42
C GLY A 211 21.15 -11.06 -4.89
N ILE A 212 19.97 -11.30 -4.35
CA ILE A 212 19.04 -10.34 -3.77
C ILE A 212 19.26 -10.25 -2.26
N ALA A 213 19.19 -9.05 -1.69
CA ALA A 213 19.20 -8.84 -0.24
C ALA A 213 17.88 -9.36 0.38
N ARG A 214 17.93 -10.53 1.04
CA ARG A 214 16.79 -11.18 1.72
C ARG A 214 17.01 -11.48 3.22
N ASP A 215 18.25 -11.46 3.69
CA ASP A 215 18.59 -11.75 5.09
C ASP A 215 18.25 -10.54 6.00
N PRO A 216 17.31 -10.69 6.96
CA PRO A 216 16.88 -9.58 7.82
C PRO A 216 17.93 -9.19 8.87
N ASP A 217 18.76 -10.12 9.36
CA ASP A 217 19.81 -9.81 10.34
C ASP A 217 20.94 -8.99 9.69
N ARG A 218 21.25 -9.30 8.42
CA ARG A 218 22.21 -8.52 7.60
C ARG A 218 21.66 -7.16 7.22
N LEU A 219 20.37 -7.05 6.90
CA LEU A 219 19.71 -5.75 6.72
C LEU A 219 19.77 -4.91 8.00
N LEU A 220 19.40 -5.48 9.16
CA LEU A 220 19.45 -4.78 10.45
C LEU A 220 20.88 -4.37 10.85
N ALA A 221 21.90 -5.12 10.43
CA ALA A 221 23.30 -4.72 10.61
C ALA A 221 23.67 -3.53 9.71
N ALA A 222 23.26 -3.54 8.44
CA ALA A 222 23.53 -2.46 7.49
C ALA A 222 22.79 -1.15 7.85
N VAL A 223 21.56 -1.24 8.38
CA VAL A 223 20.81 -0.08 8.91
C VAL A 223 21.54 0.58 10.09
N ARG A 224 22.03 -0.21 11.06
CA ARG A 224 22.84 0.33 12.19
C ARG A 224 24.15 0.96 11.73
N GLU A 225 24.73 0.49 10.63
CA GLU A 225 25.92 1.11 10.05
C GLU A 225 25.59 2.42 9.32
N ALA A 226 24.43 2.54 8.69
CA ALA A 226 23.95 3.78 8.08
C ALA A 226 23.60 4.83 9.15
N ASP A 227 22.86 4.48 10.19
CA ASP A 227 22.50 5.35 11.33
C ASP A 227 23.74 5.97 12.00
N ALA A 228 24.85 5.22 12.06
CA ALA A 228 26.11 5.71 12.62
C ALA A 228 26.88 6.70 11.71
N ARG A 229 26.43 6.94 10.46
CA ARG A 229 27.21 7.62 9.40
C ARG A 229 26.45 8.70 8.64
N ASP A 230 25.16 8.49 8.41
CA ASP A 230 24.31 9.25 7.49
C ASP A 230 23.23 10.03 8.29
N ASP A 231 22.74 11.16 7.78
CA ASP A 231 21.77 12.02 8.49
C ASP A 231 20.32 11.50 8.41
N VAL A 232 20.00 10.66 7.42
CA VAL A 232 18.68 10.04 7.21
C VAL A 232 18.85 8.63 6.64
N VAL A 233 18.25 7.63 7.29
CA VAL A 233 18.26 6.23 6.84
C VAL A 233 16.89 5.79 6.32
N VAL A 234 16.85 5.47 5.03
CA VAL A 234 15.67 4.97 4.31
C VAL A 234 15.82 3.48 4.04
N VAL A 235 14.78 2.69 4.35
CA VAL A 235 14.71 1.26 4.04
C VAL A 235 13.51 0.97 3.16
N TYR A 236 13.77 0.54 1.92
CA TYR A 236 12.75 0.27 0.91
C TYR A 236 12.52 -1.24 0.76
N LEU A 237 11.34 -1.72 1.13
CA LEU A 237 11.04 -3.15 1.27
C LEU A 237 10.05 -3.65 0.22
N HIS A 238 10.25 -4.87 -0.24
CA HIS A 238 9.30 -5.61 -1.07
C HIS A 238 8.72 -6.75 -0.23
N TRP A 239 7.49 -6.59 0.29
CA TRP A 239 6.99 -7.42 1.41
C TRP A 239 5.46 -7.44 1.57
N GLY A 240 4.94 -8.37 2.40
CA GLY A 240 3.52 -8.46 2.73
C GLY A 240 2.72 -9.41 1.83
N GLU A 241 1.42 -9.54 2.07
CA GLU A 241 0.56 -10.43 1.27
C GLU A 241 -0.07 -9.66 0.10
N GLU A 242 0.05 -10.19 -1.12
CA GLU A 242 -0.55 -9.62 -2.32
C GLU A 242 -2.05 -9.30 -2.15
N GLY A 243 -2.45 -8.07 -2.50
CA GLY A 243 -3.82 -7.59 -2.39
C GLY A 243 -4.28 -7.25 -0.97
N SER A 244 -3.43 -7.40 0.05
CA SER A 244 -3.73 -6.98 1.43
C SER A 244 -3.24 -5.56 1.72
N ALA A 245 -4.19 -4.66 2.00
CA ALA A 245 -3.90 -3.29 2.45
C ALA A 245 -3.52 -3.20 3.95
N CYS A 246 -3.69 -4.29 4.70
CA CYS A 246 -3.29 -4.40 6.10
C CYS A 246 -2.02 -5.25 6.21
N PRO A 247 -1.03 -4.83 7.03
CA PRO A 247 0.24 -5.52 7.13
C PRO A 247 0.10 -6.91 7.78
N THR A 248 1.01 -7.82 7.44
CA THR A 248 1.19 -9.08 8.18
C THR A 248 1.92 -8.83 9.49
N GLY A 249 1.79 -9.74 10.46
CA GLY A 249 2.54 -9.64 11.72
C GLY A 249 4.06 -9.58 11.52
N ASP A 250 4.57 -10.29 10.50
CA ASP A 250 6.00 -10.29 10.17
C ASP A 250 6.47 -8.92 9.63
N GLN A 251 5.63 -8.22 8.84
CA GLN A 251 5.91 -6.84 8.44
C GLN A 251 5.99 -5.91 9.65
N GLN A 252 5.07 -6.04 10.62
CA GLN A 252 5.08 -5.20 11.84
C GLN A 252 6.29 -5.47 12.73
N VAL A 253 6.69 -6.74 12.87
CA VAL A 253 7.89 -7.15 13.60
C VAL A 253 9.16 -6.60 12.93
N LEU A 254 9.29 -6.72 11.61
CA LEU A 254 10.44 -6.20 10.87
C LEU A 254 10.47 -4.66 10.86
N ALA A 255 9.34 -3.98 10.68
CA ALA A 255 9.23 -2.52 10.81
C ALA A 255 9.74 -2.03 12.17
N SER A 256 9.27 -2.67 13.25
CA SER A 256 9.70 -2.37 14.63
C SER A 256 11.19 -2.64 14.85
N ALA A 257 11.73 -3.71 14.27
CA ALA A 257 13.14 -4.04 14.36
C ALA A 257 14.03 -3.04 13.60
N LEU A 258 13.59 -2.56 12.43
CA LEU A 258 14.28 -1.55 11.63
C LEU A 258 14.24 -0.17 12.31
N ALA A 259 13.10 0.22 12.88
CA ALA A 259 12.99 1.42 13.72
C ALA A 259 13.96 1.36 14.90
N ALA A 260 14.02 0.23 15.61
CA ALA A 260 14.97 0.00 16.69
C ALA A 260 16.45 -0.15 16.25
N ALA A 261 16.70 -0.26 14.95
CA ALA A 261 18.04 -0.33 14.36
C ALA A 261 18.55 1.03 13.85
N GLY A 262 17.71 2.09 13.85
CA GLY A 262 18.07 3.42 13.36
C GLY A 262 17.55 3.76 11.96
N ALA A 263 16.50 3.10 11.47
CA ALA A 263 15.81 3.57 10.27
C ALA A 263 14.92 4.78 10.61
N ASP A 264 15.00 5.86 9.82
CA ASP A 264 14.08 7.02 9.93
C ASP A 264 12.83 6.83 9.07
N VAL A 265 12.98 6.14 7.94
CA VAL A 265 11.93 5.90 6.96
C VAL A 265 11.92 4.44 6.53
N VAL A 266 10.78 3.77 6.62
CA VAL A 266 10.55 2.42 6.07
C VAL A 266 9.38 2.49 5.08
N VAL A 267 9.60 2.07 3.83
CA VAL A 267 8.59 2.16 2.75
C VAL A 267 8.45 0.82 2.04
N GLY A 268 7.21 0.35 1.89
CA GLY A 268 6.88 -0.97 1.34
C GLY A 268 6.27 -0.98 -0.07
N THR A 269 6.48 -2.09 -0.77
CA THR A 269 5.78 -2.49 -2.02
C THR A 269 5.43 -3.98 -2.00
N HIS A 270 5.30 -4.68 -3.14
CA HIS A 270 4.87 -6.09 -3.30
C HIS A 270 3.38 -6.36 -3.09
N ALA A 271 2.76 -5.77 -2.05
CA ALA A 271 1.32 -5.97 -1.79
C ALA A 271 0.40 -5.52 -2.94
N HIS A 272 0.91 -4.81 -3.96
CA HIS A 272 0.21 -4.36 -5.16
C HIS A 272 -1.01 -3.42 -4.95
N VAL A 273 -1.33 -3.12 -3.69
CA VAL A 273 -2.29 -2.11 -3.23
C VAL A 273 -1.62 -1.13 -2.26
N PRO A 274 -2.12 0.11 -2.12
CA PRO A 274 -1.72 0.98 -1.03
C PRO A 274 -2.09 0.37 0.32
N SER A 275 -1.23 0.55 1.33
CA SER A 275 -1.38 0.03 2.69
C SER A 275 -1.18 1.15 3.71
N GLY A 276 -1.48 0.87 4.99
CA GLY A 276 -1.40 1.86 6.07
C GLY A 276 0.00 2.47 6.27
N ALA A 277 0.01 3.74 6.69
CA ALA A 277 1.23 4.50 6.99
C ALA A 277 1.07 5.40 8.23
N GLY A 278 2.18 5.77 8.86
CA GLY A 278 2.24 6.46 10.15
C GLY A 278 3.60 6.29 10.83
N ALA A 279 3.65 6.40 12.16
CA ALA A 279 4.92 6.36 12.92
C ALA A 279 5.03 5.17 13.90
N VAL A 280 6.23 4.56 13.98
CA VAL A 280 6.68 3.73 15.11
C VAL A 280 7.78 4.49 15.84
N GLY A 281 7.46 5.09 16.99
CA GLY A 281 8.40 5.96 17.70
C GLY A 281 8.70 7.22 16.86
N SER A 282 9.96 7.40 16.45
CA SER A 282 10.38 8.46 15.52
C SER A 282 10.49 8.02 14.06
N THR A 283 10.37 6.72 13.78
CA THR A 283 10.48 6.16 12.42
C THR A 283 9.14 6.27 11.71
N TYR A 284 9.14 6.88 10.52
CA TYR A 284 8.00 6.84 9.61
C TYR A 284 7.94 5.49 8.89
N VAL A 285 6.77 4.87 8.84
CA VAL A 285 6.53 3.59 8.16
C VAL A 285 5.35 3.73 7.20
N SER A 286 5.53 3.31 5.95
CA SER A 286 4.45 3.03 5.01
C SER A 286 4.55 1.57 4.58
N TYR A 287 3.54 0.76 4.89
CA TYR A 287 3.61 -0.69 4.65
C TYR A 287 3.49 -1.08 3.16
N GLY A 288 2.99 -0.18 2.29
CA GLY A 288 2.69 -0.50 0.90
C GLY A 288 2.26 0.71 0.08
N LEU A 289 2.90 0.95 -1.07
CA LEU A 289 2.51 1.99 -2.03
C LEU A 289 1.65 1.48 -3.21
N GLY A 290 1.54 0.16 -3.35
CA GLY A 290 0.87 -0.52 -4.45
C GLY A 290 1.59 -0.40 -5.79
N ASN A 291 0.87 -0.64 -6.89
CA ASN A 291 1.41 -0.49 -8.24
C ASN A 291 1.54 0.99 -8.64
N PHE A 292 2.58 1.37 -9.39
CA PHE A 292 2.72 2.72 -9.97
C PHE A 292 2.67 2.72 -11.50
N PHE A 293 3.50 1.91 -12.18
CA PHE A 293 3.51 1.80 -13.64
C PHE A 293 3.43 0.33 -14.05
N TRP A 294 2.20 -0.12 -14.29
CA TRP A 294 1.87 -1.55 -14.32
C TRP A 294 0.80 -1.86 -15.36
N TYR A 295 0.76 -3.09 -15.91
CA TYR A 295 -0.35 -3.50 -16.77
C TYR A 295 -1.54 -3.99 -15.93
N HIS A 296 -2.74 -3.50 -16.22
CA HIS A 296 -3.94 -3.84 -15.48
C HIS A 296 -5.12 -4.11 -16.41
N GLY A 297 -6.15 -4.79 -15.91
CA GLY A 297 -7.48 -4.89 -16.53
C GLY A 297 -8.56 -4.04 -15.81
N ASN A 298 -8.16 -3.36 -14.74
CA ASN A 298 -8.93 -2.53 -13.81
C ASN A 298 -8.26 -1.14 -13.65
N THR A 299 -8.82 -0.27 -12.81
CA THR A 299 -8.27 1.07 -12.53
C THR A 299 -7.89 1.22 -11.05
N PRO A 300 -6.80 0.58 -10.60
CA PRO A 300 -6.42 0.55 -9.20
C PRO A 300 -5.97 1.91 -8.67
N GLN A 301 -6.06 2.07 -7.35
CA GLN A 301 -5.48 3.18 -6.61
C GLN A 301 -3.96 3.08 -6.62
N THR A 302 -3.31 4.24 -6.65
CA THR A 302 -1.85 4.42 -6.66
C THR A 302 -1.56 5.85 -6.19
N GLY A 303 -0.30 6.21 -6.01
CA GLY A 303 0.10 7.56 -5.65
C GLY A 303 1.60 7.74 -5.61
N VAL A 304 2.02 8.94 -5.23
CA VAL A 304 3.37 9.23 -4.75
C VAL A 304 3.22 9.62 -3.28
N LEU A 305 4.06 9.04 -2.42
CA LEU A 305 4.24 9.47 -1.04
C LEU A 305 5.37 10.49 -1.01
N GLU A 306 5.07 11.71 -0.58
CA GLU A 306 6.04 12.80 -0.38
C GLU A 306 6.24 13.00 1.13
N LEU A 307 7.49 12.87 1.61
CA LEU A 307 7.86 13.07 3.01
C LEU A 307 8.73 14.32 3.14
N THR A 308 8.38 15.23 4.04
CA THR A 308 9.24 16.36 4.41
C THR A 308 10.14 15.95 5.57
N VAL A 309 11.45 16.12 5.42
CA VAL A 309 12.45 15.79 6.45
C VAL A 309 13.18 17.05 6.90
N GLU A 310 13.20 17.29 8.22
CA GLU A 310 13.91 18.39 8.87
C GLU A 310 14.69 17.87 10.09
N GLY A 311 15.96 18.26 10.22
CA GLY A 311 16.80 17.86 11.36
C GLY A 311 16.94 16.35 11.55
N GLY A 312 17.00 15.59 10.44
CA GLY A 312 17.09 14.12 10.45
C GLY A 312 15.79 13.40 10.80
N ARG A 313 14.62 14.05 10.74
CA ARG A 313 13.32 13.41 11.04
C ARG A 313 12.24 13.78 10.04
N VAL A 314 11.32 12.87 9.77
CA VAL A 314 10.08 13.17 9.05
C VAL A 314 9.23 14.11 9.90
N VAL A 315 8.76 15.20 9.29
CA VAL A 315 7.96 16.27 9.93
C VAL A 315 6.67 16.60 9.18
N ASP A 316 6.40 15.98 8.03
CA ASP A 316 5.11 16.02 7.32
C ASP A 316 5.00 14.86 6.30
N ASP A 317 3.77 14.41 6.01
CA ASP A 317 3.44 13.38 5.01
C ASP A 317 2.30 13.79 4.04
N GLU A 318 2.61 13.90 2.75
CA GLU A 318 1.62 14.09 1.68
C GLU A 318 1.48 12.82 0.82
N TRP A 319 0.24 12.37 0.63
CA TRP A 319 -0.09 11.39 -0.41
C TRP A 319 -0.66 12.11 -1.62
N ALA A 320 0.00 12.01 -2.77
CA ALA A 320 -0.47 12.52 -4.05
C ALA A 320 -1.19 11.41 -4.84
N PRO A 321 -2.53 11.31 -4.77
CA PRO A 321 -3.26 10.16 -5.29
C PRO A 321 -3.33 10.11 -6.82
N GLY A 322 -3.38 8.90 -7.36
CA GLY A 322 -3.58 8.61 -8.76
C GLY A 322 -4.44 7.36 -9.00
N ARG A 323 -4.76 7.13 -10.28
CA ARG A 323 -5.27 5.84 -10.76
C ARG A 323 -4.51 5.37 -11.98
N ILE A 324 -4.17 4.08 -12.03
CA ILE A 324 -3.66 3.48 -13.27
C ILE A 324 -4.84 3.30 -14.26
N PRO A 325 -4.69 3.65 -15.55
CA PRO A 325 -5.73 3.43 -16.55
C PRO A 325 -6.10 1.96 -16.74
N ARG A 326 -7.31 1.67 -17.24
CA ARG A 326 -7.80 0.30 -17.47
C ARG A 326 -6.94 -0.52 -18.43
N GLN A 327 -6.19 0.14 -19.30
CA GLN A 327 -5.23 -0.45 -20.23
C GLN A 327 -3.80 -0.56 -19.68
N GLY A 328 -3.57 -0.19 -18.42
CA GLY A 328 -2.26 -0.13 -17.78
C GLY A 328 -1.40 1.09 -18.14
N GLY A 329 -0.19 1.09 -17.60
CA GLY A 329 0.87 2.07 -17.85
C GLY A 329 0.80 3.27 -16.90
N ALA A 330 1.02 4.46 -17.46
CA ALA A 330 1.17 5.72 -16.73
C ALA A 330 -0.05 6.10 -15.87
N PRO A 331 0.10 6.32 -14.55
CA PRO A 331 -0.99 6.72 -13.68
C PRO A 331 -1.45 8.16 -13.97
N ARG A 332 -2.73 8.40 -13.72
CA ARG A 332 -3.38 9.71 -13.85
C ARG A 332 -3.61 10.31 -12.47
N PRO A 333 -3.12 11.53 -12.18
CA PRO A 333 -3.40 12.21 -10.92
C PRO A 333 -4.91 12.34 -10.66
N VAL A 334 -5.31 12.14 -9.42
CA VAL A 334 -6.63 12.53 -8.91
C VAL A 334 -6.50 13.92 -8.29
N THR A 335 -7.47 14.81 -8.54
CA THR A 335 -7.38 16.23 -8.14
C THR A 335 -8.70 16.73 -7.52
N GLY A 336 -8.64 17.87 -6.83
CA GLY A 336 -9.81 18.50 -6.20
C GLY A 336 -10.43 17.65 -5.08
N ALA A 337 -11.74 17.71 -4.90
CA ALA A 337 -12.44 17.01 -3.82
C ALA A 337 -12.18 15.49 -3.81
N SER A 338 -12.05 14.87 -4.98
CA SER A 338 -11.71 13.44 -5.09
C SER A 338 -10.31 13.12 -4.58
N ALA A 339 -9.35 14.05 -4.65
CA ALA A 339 -8.02 13.84 -4.07
C ALA A 339 -8.11 13.78 -2.55
N GLY A 340 -8.85 14.70 -1.93
CA GLY A 340 -9.11 14.68 -0.48
C GLY A 340 -9.80 13.38 -0.01
N THR A 341 -10.74 12.84 -0.81
CA THR A 341 -11.33 11.51 -0.51
C THR A 341 -10.28 10.40 -0.56
N GLU A 342 -9.43 10.36 -1.58
CA GLU A 342 -8.39 9.32 -1.72
C GLU A 342 -7.30 9.44 -0.64
N GLN A 343 -6.94 10.66 -0.23
CA GLN A 343 -6.03 10.95 0.87
C GLN A 343 -6.63 10.50 2.21
N ALA A 344 -7.90 10.80 2.48
CA ALA A 344 -8.60 10.33 3.67
C ALA A 344 -8.74 8.79 3.71
N LEU A 345 -8.99 8.15 2.56
CA LEU A 345 -8.99 6.69 2.46
C LEU A 345 -7.61 6.10 2.76
N TRP A 346 -6.55 6.66 2.20
CA TRP A 346 -5.16 6.24 2.45
C TRP A 346 -4.76 6.40 3.92
N ARG A 347 -5.02 7.56 4.55
CA ARG A 347 -4.83 7.76 5.99
C ARG A 347 -5.65 6.77 6.82
N GLY A 348 -6.89 6.47 6.40
CA GLY A 348 -7.76 5.47 7.02
C GLY A 348 -7.15 4.06 7.09
N LEU A 349 -6.27 3.68 6.15
CA LEU A 349 -5.59 2.38 6.16
C LEU A 349 -4.68 2.20 7.41
N ARG A 350 -4.25 3.28 8.05
CA ARG A 350 -3.51 3.25 9.34
C ARG A 350 -4.27 2.48 10.42
N GLY A 351 -5.60 2.50 10.41
CA GLY A 351 -6.44 1.88 11.46
C GLY A 351 -6.43 0.34 11.50
N CYS A 352 -5.73 -0.35 10.59
CA CYS A 352 -5.42 -1.78 10.73
C CYS A 352 -3.91 -2.06 10.93
N THR A 353 -3.18 -1.04 11.37
CA THR A 353 -1.76 -1.12 11.75
C THR A 353 -1.58 -0.84 13.25
N ASP A 354 -0.35 -0.93 13.72
CA ASP A 354 0.15 -0.53 15.03
C ASP A 354 0.74 0.90 15.05
N LEU A 355 0.64 1.63 13.93
CA LEU A 355 1.27 2.95 13.74
C LEU A 355 0.47 4.07 14.41
N ALA A 356 1.19 5.01 15.02
CA ALA A 356 0.65 6.30 15.42
C ALA A 356 0.49 7.23 14.19
N SER A 357 -0.17 8.38 14.39
CA SER A 357 -0.21 9.45 13.37
C SER A 357 1.19 9.94 13.01
N ALA A 358 1.36 10.39 11.77
CA ALA A 358 2.65 10.92 11.31
C ALA A 358 2.99 12.24 12.03
N PRO A 359 4.27 12.54 12.29
CA PRO A 359 4.67 13.86 12.77
C PRO A 359 4.31 14.91 11.71
N GLY A 360 3.69 16.02 12.12
CA GLY A 360 3.24 17.09 11.21
C GLY A 360 1.73 17.11 10.93
N GLU A 361 1.05 15.96 11.09
CA GLU A 361 -0.40 15.86 10.92
C GLU A 361 -1.10 16.80 11.93
N ARG A 362 -1.74 17.87 11.44
CA ARG A 362 -2.31 18.92 12.29
C ARG A 362 -3.45 18.37 13.15
N ALA A 363 -3.52 18.81 14.41
CA ALA A 363 -4.67 18.55 15.29
C ALA A 363 -6.00 19.09 14.71
N ASP A 364 -5.93 20.12 13.85
CA ASP A 364 -7.09 20.65 13.11
C ASP A 364 -7.63 19.64 12.06
N ASP A 365 -6.80 18.69 11.63
CA ASP A 365 -7.18 17.54 10.80
C ASP A 365 -7.58 16.32 11.69
N GLU A 366 -7.15 16.24 12.96
CA GLU A 366 -7.66 15.23 13.93
C GLU A 366 -9.13 15.45 14.32
N GLU A 367 -9.63 16.70 14.32
CA GLU A 367 -11.06 16.98 14.52
C GLU A 367 -11.92 16.68 13.27
N ALA A 368 -11.30 16.27 12.15
CA ALA A 368 -11.98 15.82 10.93
C ALA A 368 -12.21 14.29 10.85
N GLY A 369 -11.76 13.52 11.85
CA GLY A 369 -12.30 12.20 12.21
C GLY A 369 -11.85 10.96 11.41
N LEU A 370 -12.16 9.79 12.00
CA LEU A 370 -11.89 8.41 11.51
C LEU A 370 -10.55 7.75 11.90
N ALA A 371 -10.13 7.90 13.16
CA ALA A 371 -9.54 6.77 13.88
C ALA A 371 -10.64 5.72 14.15
N GLY A 372 -11.02 4.96 13.11
CA GLY A 372 -12.13 4.02 13.16
C GLY A 372 -12.91 3.94 11.84
N PHE A 373 -13.64 2.84 11.67
CA PHE A 373 -14.38 2.43 10.47
C PHE A 373 -13.53 2.19 9.21
N HIS A 374 -13.33 0.92 8.90
CA HIS A 374 -12.81 0.47 7.60
C HIS A 374 -13.95 0.01 6.71
N ALA A 375 -13.86 0.22 5.40
CA ALA A 375 -14.74 -0.42 4.43
C ALA A 375 -14.02 -0.70 3.11
N VAL A 376 -14.03 -1.97 2.68
CA VAL A 376 -13.50 -2.39 1.38
C VAL A 376 -14.67 -2.85 0.51
N ALA A 377 -14.81 -2.26 -0.67
CA ALA A 377 -15.80 -2.66 -1.67
C ALA A 377 -15.11 -3.30 -2.88
N ARG A 378 -15.54 -4.53 -3.23
CA ARG A 378 -15.00 -5.29 -4.37
C ARG A 378 -16.14 -5.83 -5.25
N PRO A 379 -15.89 -6.13 -6.55
CA PRO A 379 -16.85 -6.85 -7.39
C PRO A 379 -17.28 -8.18 -6.74
N VAL A 380 -18.49 -8.64 -7.03
CA VAL A 380 -18.89 -10.02 -6.71
C VAL A 380 -18.03 -10.96 -7.56
N ASP A 381 -17.07 -11.65 -6.93
CA ASP A 381 -16.19 -12.61 -7.59
C ASP A 381 -16.90 -13.94 -7.88
N SER A 382 -16.21 -14.88 -8.53
CA SER A 382 -16.81 -16.18 -8.86
C SER A 382 -17.14 -17.06 -7.64
N VAL A 383 -16.45 -16.87 -6.51
CA VAL A 383 -16.66 -17.64 -5.28
C VAL A 383 -17.94 -17.17 -4.60
N LEU A 384 -18.08 -15.87 -4.43
CA LEU A 384 -19.28 -15.25 -3.89
C LEU A 384 -20.48 -15.41 -4.83
N ALA A 385 -20.29 -15.31 -6.15
CA ALA A 385 -21.35 -15.60 -7.13
C ALA A 385 -21.92 -17.02 -6.95
N ARG A 386 -21.08 -18.03 -6.70
CA ARG A 386 -21.53 -19.40 -6.41
C ARG A 386 -22.23 -19.55 -5.05
N ARG A 387 -21.95 -18.67 -4.08
CA ARG A 387 -22.67 -18.59 -2.79
C ARG A 387 -24.05 -17.93 -2.98
N MET A 388 -24.14 -16.88 -3.80
CA MET A 388 -25.38 -16.11 -4.02
C MET A 388 -26.39 -16.78 -4.96
N VAL A 389 -25.92 -17.43 -6.04
CA VAL A 389 -26.80 -18.03 -7.06
C VAL A 389 -27.57 -19.21 -6.49
N GLY A 390 -28.91 -19.13 -6.54
CA GLY A 390 -29.82 -20.10 -5.92
C GLY A 390 -30.19 -19.77 -4.47
N ARG A 391 -29.66 -18.67 -3.92
CA ARG A 391 -29.98 -18.12 -2.59
C ARG A 391 -30.44 -16.66 -2.73
N SER A 392 -29.59 -15.69 -2.40
CA SER A 392 -29.90 -14.26 -2.51
C SER A 392 -30.01 -13.75 -3.96
N HIS A 393 -29.63 -14.55 -4.96
CA HIS A 393 -29.62 -14.17 -6.39
C HIS A 393 -30.09 -15.33 -7.28
N GLY A 394 -30.71 -15.01 -8.42
CA GLY A 394 -31.27 -16.02 -9.33
C GLY A 394 -31.73 -15.44 -10.67
N GLU A 395 -32.34 -16.29 -11.49
CA GLU A 395 -32.86 -15.88 -12.79
C GLU A 395 -33.98 -14.86 -12.66
N GLY A 396 -33.92 -13.79 -13.47
CA GLY A 396 -34.89 -12.70 -13.44
C GLY A 396 -34.64 -11.60 -12.41
N CYS A 397 -33.57 -11.68 -11.60
CA CYS A 397 -33.18 -10.59 -10.71
C CYS A 397 -32.92 -9.29 -11.48
N PRO A 398 -33.37 -8.13 -10.97
CA PRO A 398 -33.36 -6.87 -11.73
C PRO A 398 -31.97 -6.23 -11.87
N VAL A 399 -30.99 -6.65 -11.07
CA VAL A 399 -29.61 -6.15 -11.09
C VAL A 399 -28.65 -7.33 -11.25
N PRO A 400 -27.78 -7.35 -12.28
CA PRO A 400 -26.83 -8.44 -12.49
C PRO A 400 -25.68 -8.41 -11.46
N LEU A 401 -25.05 -9.56 -11.19
CA LEU A 401 -23.93 -9.65 -10.24
C LEU A 401 -22.75 -8.70 -10.58
N SER A 402 -22.56 -8.35 -11.86
CA SER A 402 -21.55 -7.38 -12.31
C SER A 402 -21.74 -5.98 -11.72
N ASP A 403 -22.97 -5.65 -11.34
CA ASP A 403 -23.40 -4.34 -10.90
C ASP A 403 -23.60 -4.31 -9.38
N LEU A 404 -23.36 -5.44 -8.70
CA LEU A 404 -23.30 -5.57 -7.26
C LEU A 404 -21.85 -5.50 -6.75
N ARG A 405 -21.68 -5.04 -5.51
CA ARG A 405 -20.40 -4.97 -4.82
C ARG A 405 -20.54 -5.65 -3.46
N PHE A 406 -19.55 -6.48 -3.14
CA PHE A 406 -19.36 -7.01 -1.80
C PHE A 406 -18.57 -6.00 -0.99
N LEU A 407 -19.12 -5.62 0.15
CA LEU A 407 -18.55 -4.71 1.13
C LEU A 407 -18.15 -5.53 2.36
N ARG A 408 -16.89 -5.40 2.78
CA ARG A 408 -16.42 -5.84 4.09
C ARG A 408 -16.10 -4.60 4.90
N MET A 409 -16.84 -4.35 5.97
CA MET A 409 -16.73 -3.10 6.72
C MET A 409 -16.78 -3.29 8.23
N SER A 410 -16.20 -2.34 8.97
CA SER A 410 -16.24 -2.34 10.42
C SER A 410 -17.61 -1.89 10.95
N TYR A 411 -18.03 -2.42 12.09
CA TYR A 411 -19.17 -1.92 12.87
C TYR A 411 -18.85 -2.02 14.36
N VAL A 412 -19.57 -1.26 15.19
CA VAL A 412 -19.48 -1.39 16.64
C VAL A 412 -20.51 -2.43 17.09
N GLY A 413 -20.08 -3.48 17.77
CA GLY A 413 -20.98 -4.51 18.30
C GLY A 413 -21.85 -4.00 19.45
N PHE A 414 -22.92 -4.74 19.80
CA PHE A 414 -23.65 -4.48 21.04
C PHE A 414 -22.79 -4.64 22.30
N ASP A 415 -21.72 -5.42 22.24
CA ASP A 415 -20.68 -5.49 23.29
C ASP A 415 -19.77 -4.25 23.35
N GLY A 416 -19.96 -3.28 22.45
CA GLY A 416 -19.14 -2.07 22.36
C GLY A 416 -17.74 -2.33 21.80
N ARG A 417 -17.48 -3.51 21.22
CA ARG A 417 -16.22 -3.82 20.55
C ARG A 417 -16.34 -3.60 19.05
N ASP A 418 -15.20 -3.36 18.42
CA ASP A 418 -15.13 -3.21 16.99
C ASP A 418 -15.17 -4.59 16.34
N ARG A 419 -15.98 -4.72 15.29
CA ARG A 419 -16.27 -5.96 14.58
C ARG A 419 -16.20 -5.70 13.09
N VAL A 420 -16.07 -6.76 12.30
CA VAL A 420 -16.13 -6.69 10.83
C VAL A 420 -17.34 -7.47 10.35
N GLY A 421 -18.06 -6.92 9.37
CA GLY A 421 -19.25 -7.48 8.77
C GLY A 421 -19.18 -7.56 7.26
N GLU A 422 -20.10 -8.33 6.67
CA GLU A 422 -20.22 -8.55 5.24
C GLU A 422 -21.58 -8.05 4.74
N MET A 423 -21.59 -7.32 3.63
CA MET A 423 -22.80 -6.81 2.99
C MET A 423 -22.64 -6.84 1.47
N VAL A 424 -23.73 -7.04 0.71
CA VAL A 424 -23.74 -6.81 -0.75
C VAL A 424 -24.71 -5.68 -1.05
N VAL A 425 -24.33 -4.75 -1.94
CA VAL A 425 -25.12 -3.58 -2.37
C VAL A 425 -24.91 -3.31 -3.86
N ALA A 426 -25.72 -2.46 -4.49
CA ALA A 426 -25.46 -1.99 -5.84
C ALA A 426 -24.22 -1.08 -5.91
N ALA A 427 -23.46 -1.19 -7.01
CA ALA A 427 -22.28 -0.37 -7.26
C ALA A 427 -22.55 1.14 -7.19
N SER A 428 -23.78 1.56 -7.49
CA SER A 428 -24.23 2.96 -7.46
C SER A 428 -24.44 3.53 -6.05
N VAL A 429 -24.56 2.69 -5.01
CA VAL A 429 -24.83 3.13 -3.63
C VAL A 429 -23.71 2.79 -2.63
N VAL A 430 -22.57 2.27 -3.11
CA VAL A 430 -21.42 1.95 -2.25
C VAL A 430 -20.95 3.15 -1.43
N GLY A 431 -20.87 4.34 -2.04
CA GLY A 431 -20.50 5.58 -1.36
C GLY A 431 -21.49 5.94 -0.26
N ASP A 432 -22.77 6.05 -0.61
CA ASP A 432 -23.87 6.32 0.32
C ASP A 432 -23.86 5.36 1.53
N VAL A 433 -23.75 4.05 1.28
CA VAL A 433 -23.75 3.02 2.35
C VAL A 433 -22.49 3.11 3.20
N THR A 434 -21.30 3.18 2.61
CA THR A 434 -20.05 3.29 3.41
C THR A 434 -20.01 4.58 4.23
N GLN A 435 -20.52 5.70 3.71
CA GLN A 435 -20.65 6.94 4.47
C GLN A 435 -21.67 6.83 5.62
N ALA A 436 -22.78 6.13 5.42
CA ALA A 436 -23.77 5.89 6.48
C ALA A 436 -23.17 5.07 7.63
N PHE A 437 -22.51 3.96 7.32
CA PHE A 437 -21.90 3.10 8.34
C PHE A 437 -20.67 3.74 9.01
N ALA A 438 -19.90 4.57 8.30
CA ALA A 438 -18.85 5.41 8.91
C ALA A 438 -19.42 6.33 9.99
N ALA A 439 -20.50 7.06 9.69
CA ALA A 439 -21.15 7.94 10.66
C ALA A 439 -21.73 7.16 11.85
N MET A 440 -22.30 5.98 11.62
CA MET A 440 -22.78 5.09 12.68
C MET A 440 -21.65 4.59 13.59
N TYR A 441 -20.53 4.17 13.01
CA TYR A 441 -19.36 3.70 13.73
C TYR A 441 -18.73 4.80 14.60
N ALA A 442 -18.52 5.99 14.03
CA ALA A 442 -17.99 7.16 14.74
C ALA A 442 -18.88 7.57 15.92
N ALA A 443 -20.21 7.51 15.75
CA ALA A 443 -21.17 7.72 16.83
C ALA A 443 -21.35 6.51 17.78
N ARG A 444 -20.51 5.47 17.63
CA ARG A 444 -20.52 4.22 18.42
C ARG A 444 -21.91 3.54 18.45
N PHE A 445 -22.68 3.69 17.38
CA PHE A 445 -24.00 3.08 17.24
C PHE A 445 -23.86 1.56 17.15
N PRO A 446 -24.45 0.78 18.07
CA PRO A 446 -24.22 -0.65 18.11
C PRO A 446 -25.08 -1.37 17.07
N ILE A 447 -24.44 -2.26 16.31
CA ILE A 447 -25.05 -3.21 15.37
C ILE A 447 -24.82 -4.62 15.92
N GLN A 448 -25.84 -5.48 15.88
CA GLN A 448 -25.76 -6.81 16.50
C GLN A 448 -24.85 -7.74 15.70
N GLN A 449 -25.09 -7.83 14.40
CA GLN A 449 -24.22 -8.47 13.42
C GLN A 449 -24.52 -7.95 12.02
N MET A 450 -23.59 -8.19 11.09
CA MET A 450 -23.72 -7.89 9.68
C MET A 450 -23.11 -9.04 8.89
N ARG A 451 -23.97 -9.84 8.26
CA ARG A 451 -23.67 -11.03 7.47
C ARG A 451 -24.48 -11.02 6.19
N LEU A 452 -24.01 -11.73 5.17
CA LEU A 452 -24.80 -11.94 3.96
C LEU A 452 -26.05 -12.78 4.24
N VAL A 453 -27.15 -12.48 3.56
CA VAL A 453 -28.39 -13.25 3.67
C VAL A 453 -28.22 -14.71 3.20
N ASP A 454 -27.16 -14.99 2.43
CA ASP A 454 -26.75 -16.33 2.01
C ASP A 454 -26.36 -17.27 3.16
N ASP A 455 -25.98 -16.74 4.33
CA ASP A 455 -25.78 -17.54 5.56
C ASP A 455 -27.10 -18.09 6.13
N TYR A 456 -28.22 -17.58 5.63
CA TYR A 456 -29.59 -17.97 5.97
C TYR A 456 -30.31 -18.57 4.75
N ASP A 457 -29.54 -19.08 3.77
CA ASP A 457 -30.04 -19.63 2.50
C ASP A 457 -30.91 -18.65 1.66
N GLY A 458 -30.83 -17.34 1.92
CA GLY A 458 -31.69 -16.31 1.31
C GLY A 458 -32.97 -16.00 2.09
N ASP A 459 -33.22 -16.69 3.21
CA ASP A 459 -34.39 -16.49 4.07
C ASP A 459 -34.29 -15.18 4.86
N ASP A 460 -35.17 -14.26 4.50
CA ASP A 460 -35.27 -12.91 5.03
C ASP A 460 -35.79 -12.89 6.48
N ASP A 461 -36.78 -13.74 6.79
CA ASP A 461 -37.36 -13.86 8.13
C ASP A 461 -36.34 -14.48 9.10
N ALA A 462 -35.53 -15.43 8.64
CA ALA A 462 -34.43 -16.00 9.42
C ALA A 462 -33.30 -14.99 9.68
N SER A 463 -32.90 -14.21 8.66
CA SER A 463 -31.92 -13.11 8.79
C SER A 463 -32.42 -12.05 9.78
N MET A 464 -33.68 -11.61 9.65
CA MET A 464 -34.31 -10.67 10.57
C MET A 464 -34.40 -11.24 12.00
N ALA A 465 -34.82 -12.49 12.18
CA ALA A 465 -34.90 -13.14 13.49
C ALA A 465 -33.52 -13.26 14.18
N ALA A 466 -32.44 -13.38 13.40
CA ALA A 466 -31.07 -13.34 13.89
C ALA A 466 -30.57 -11.91 14.22
N ASN A 467 -31.41 -10.87 14.05
CA ASN A 467 -31.06 -9.46 14.20
C ASN A 467 -29.88 -9.04 13.31
N ASN A 468 -29.85 -9.56 12.09
CA ASN A 468 -28.79 -9.30 11.13
C ASN A 468 -29.04 -7.99 10.37
N THR A 469 -28.01 -7.16 10.24
CA THR A 469 -28.03 -5.99 9.35
C THR A 469 -27.56 -6.38 7.96
N SER A 470 -28.44 -6.23 6.97
CA SER A 470 -28.27 -6.73 5.60
C SER A 470 -28.81 -5.73 4.57
N ALA A 471 -28.50 -5.96 3.29
CA ALA A 471 -28.88 -5.07 2.19
C ALA A 471 -29.39 -5.82 0.95
N TYR A 472 -28.53 -6.53 0.19
CA TYR A 472 -28.99 -7.26 -0.98
C TYR A 472 -29.76 -8.56 -0.63
N ASN A 473 -30.99 -8.67 -1.13
CA ASN A 473 -31.73 -9.93 -1.21
C ASN A 473 -32.70 -9.88 -2.41
N CYS A 474 -32.49 -10.72 -3.43
CA CYS A 474 -33.31 -10.72 -4.64
C CYS A 474 -34.69 -11.39 -4.43
N ARG A 475 -35.61 -10.63 -3.82
CA ARG A 475 -36.99 -11.07 -3.57
C ARG A 475 -38.03 -10.05 -4.03
N ARG A 476 -39.24 -10.55 -4.29
CA ARG A 476 -40.43 -9.71 -4.41
C ARG A 476 -40.97 -9.32 -3.04
N VAL A 477 -41.71 -8.23 -2.95
CA VAL A 477 -42.44 -7.87 -1.73
C VAL A 477 -43.57 -8.88 -1.51
N ALA A 478 -43.67 -9.41 -0.29
CA ALA A 478 -44.58 -10.52 0.03
C ALA A 478 -46.03 -10.23 -0.38
N GLY A 479 -46.65 -11.18 -1.09
CA GLY A 479 -48.02 -11.03 -1.61
C GLY A 479 -48.16 -10.15 -2.86
N THR A 480 -47.06 -9.68 -3.46
CA THR A 480 -47.06 -8.81 -4.66
C THR A 480 -46.19 -9.36 -5.79
N THR A 481 -46.31 -8.77 -6.98
CA THR A 481 -45.36 -8.97 -8.09
C THR A 481 -44.23 -7.93 -8.10
N THR A 482 -44.22 -6.96 -7.18
CA THR A 482 -43.22 -5.87 -7.15
C THR A 482 -41.89 -6.37 -6.58
N TRP A 483 -40.78 -5.99 -7.21
CA TRP A 483 -39.44 -6.23 -6.65
C TRP A 483 -39.23 -5.38 -5.39
N SER A 484 -38.59 -5.94 -4.37
CA SER A 484 -38.17 -5.17 -3.19
C SER A 484 -36.95 -4.30 -3.51
N ASP A 485 -36.75 -3.19 -2.82
CA ASP A 485 -35.55 -2.34 -2.95
C ASP A 485 -34.24 -3.11 -2.61
N HIS A 486 -34.35 -4.12 -1.76
CA HIS A 486 -33.30 -5.11 -1.49
C HIS A 486 -32.88 -5.91 -2.74
N ALA A 487 -33.81 -6.17 -3.68
CA ALA A 487 -33.52 -6.88 -4.92
C ALA A 487 -32.74 -6.04 -5.93
N TYR A 488 -32.77 -4.71 -5.77
CA TYR A 488 -31.91 -3.79 -6.48
C TYR A 488 -30.57 -3.56 -5.76
N GLY A 489 -30.40 -4.02 -4.52
CA GLY A 489 -29.22 -3.73 -3.69
C GLY A 489 -29.15 -2.27 -3.22
N ARG A 490 -30.31 -1.61 -3.13
CA ARG A 490 -30.43 -0.16 -2.86
C ARG A 490 -31.15 0.13 -1.55
N ALA A 491 -31.33 -0.90 -0.71
CA ALA A 491 -31.87 -0.78 0.64
C ALA A 491 -30.94 -1.40 1.68
N VAL A 492 -31.09 -0.97 2.94
CA VAL A 492 -30.35 -1.46 4.11
C VAL A 492 -31.32 -1.60 5.29
N ASP A 493 -31.27 -2.73 6.00
CA ASP A 493 -32.01 -2.96 7.24
C ASP A 493 -31.07 -2.90 8.46
N VAL A 494 -31.41 -2.08 9.46
CA VAL A 494 -30.57 -1.83 10.64
C VAL A 494 -31.18 -2.43 11.92
N ASN A 495 -30.51 -3.42 12.53
CA ASN A 495 -30.94 -4.13 13.75
C ASN A 495 -32.46 -4.48 13.77
N PRO A 496 -32.93 -5.42 12.95
CA PRO A 496 -34.35 -5.81 12.84
C PRO A 496 -35.10 -6.00 14.16
N VAL A 497 -34.45 -6.50 15.22
CA VAL A 497 -35.09 -6.70 16.54
C VAL A 497 -35.31 -5.39 17.28
N GLN A 498 -34.38 -4.43 17.22
CA GLN A 498 -34.54 -3.10 17.82
C GLN A 498 -35.45 -2.19 16.99
N ASN A 499 -35.51 -2.44 15.68
CA ASN A 499 -36.18 -1.60 14.71
C ASN A 499 -37.14 -2.44 13.84
N PRO A 500 -38.14 -3.12 14.44
CA PRO A 500 -38.96 -4.07 13.71
C PRO A 500 -39.85 -3.39 12.67
N TYR A 501 -40.20 -4.14 11.63
CA TYR A 501 -41.35 -3.83 10.79
C TYR A 501 -42.65 -4.09 11.57
N VAL A 502 -43.57 -3.14 11.60
CA VAL A 502 -44.81 -3.19 12.38
C VAL A 502 -46.02 -3.37 11.45
N VAL A 503 -46.45 -4.62 11.27
CA VAL A 503 -47.63 -4.96 10.47
C VAL A 503 -48.80 -5.28 11.38
N ARG A 504 -49.92 -4.55 11.24
CA ARG A 504 -51.14 -4.69 12.04
C ARG A 504 -50.87 -4.69 13.56
N GLY A 505 -49.90 -3.88 14.00
CA GLY A 505 -49.48 -3.76 15.40
C GLY A 505 -48.59 -4.89 15.92
N ALA A 506 -48.13 -5.82 15.07
CA ALA A 506 -47.23 -6.90 15.44
C ALA A 506 -45.83 -6.72 14.82
N ALA A 507 -44.78 -6.95 15.62
CA ALA A 507 -43.40 -6.88 15.14
C ALA A 507 -43.04 -8.03 14.17
N ARG A 508 -42.23 -7.69 13.17
CA ARG A 508 -41.40 -8.61 12.39
C ARG A 508 -39.94 -8.15 12.53
N PRO A 509 -39.04 -8.98 13.10
CA PRO A 509 -39.29 -10.29 13.71
C PRO A 509 -40.10 -10.18 15.03
N PRO A 510 -40.81 -11.24 15.47
CA PRO A 510 -41.59 -11.22 16.73
C PRO A 510 -40.77 -10.88 17.99
N ALA A 511 -39.46 -11.16 17.97
CA ALA A 511 -38.52 -10.78 19.02
C ALA A 511 -38.44 -9.25 19.24
N GLY A 512 -38.78 -8.45 18.23
CA GLY A 512 -38.84 -6.99 18.33
C GLY A 512 -40.11 -6.43 18.97
N SER A 513 -41.01 -7.28 19.48
CA SER A 513 -42.31 -6.86 20.06
C SER A 513 -42.21 -5.79 21.14
N SER A 514 -41.14 -5.75 21.94
CA SER A 514 -40.88 -4.70 22.93
C SER A 514 -40.56 -3.32 22.33
N TYR A 515 -40.26 -3.22 21.03
CA TYR A 515 -39.86 -1.99 20.34
C TYR A 515 -40.95 -1.36 19.45
N VAL A 516 -42.14 -1.96 19.41
CA VAL A 516 -43.28 -1.56 18.54
C VAL A 516 -43.85 -0.18 18.91
N GLY A 517 -43.68 0.27 20.15
CA GLY A 517 -44.20 1.55 20.64
C GLY A 517 -43.23 2.37 21.47
N VAL A 518 -41.90 2.15 21.33
CA VAL A 518 -40.91 2.98 22.02
C VAL A 518 -40.83 4.37 21.41
N ASP A 519 -40.69 5.38 22.26
CA ASP A 519 -40.47 6.77 21.84
C ASP A 519 -39.12 6.92 21.11
N ARG A 520 -39.18 7.33 19.85
CA ARG A 520 -38.02 7.58 18.99
C ARG A 520 -37.66 9.07 18.87
N THR A 521 -38.47 9.96 19.44
CA THR A 521 -38.25 11.43 19.42
C THR A 521 -37.25 11.89 20.48
N GLY A 522 -37.06 11.11 21.55
CA GLY A 522 -35.96 11.26 22.51
C GLY A 522 -36.32 11.79 23.89
N ALA A 523 -37.60 11.81 24.28
CA ALA A 523 -38.03 12.15 25.64
C ALA A 523 -37.74 11.01 26.65
N THR A 524 -37.60 9.77 26.17
CA THR A 524 -37.10 8.61 26.95
C THR A 524 -35.99 7.88 26.21
N PHE A 525 -35.16 7.11 26.91
CA PHE A 525 -34.07 6.32 26.29
C PHE A 525 -34.62 4.96 25.81
N PRO A 526 -34.76 4.70 24.49
CA PRO A 526 -35.46 3.51 23.98
C PRO A 526 -34.60 2.24 23.98
N GLY A 527 -33.33 2.33 24.39
CA GLY A 527 -32.36 1.25 24.34
C GLY A 527 -31.24 1.47 23.31
N ARG A 528 -30.19 0.65 23.41
CA ARG A 528 -29.05 0.67 22.48
C ARG A 528 -29.45 0.03 21.14
N GLY A 529 -28.97 0.60 20.03
CA GLY A 529 -29.20 0.07 18.68
C GLY A 529 -30.56 0.40 18.05
N VAL A 530 -31.39 1.20 18.75
CA VAL A 530 -32.66 1.73 18.22
C VAL A 530 -32.39 2.98 17.37
N VAL A 531 -32.92 2.99 16.14
CA VAL A 531 -32.98 4.16 15.27
C VAL A 531 -33.95 5.18 15.86
N ARG A 532 -33.51 6.44 15.94
CA ARG A 532 -34.25 7.56 16.54
C ARG A 532 -34.35 8.72 15.57
N ASP A 533 -35.41 9.49 15.70
CA ASP A 533 -35.70 10.66 14.89
C ASP A 533 -34.63 11.72 15.13
N GLY A 534 -34.12 12.33 14.06
CA GLY A 534 -33.03 13.30 14.16
C GLY A 534 -31.72 12.79 14.77
N ALA A 535 -31.55 11.48 15.02
CA ALA A 535 -30.30 10.88 15.49
C ALA A 535 -29.38 10.48 14.33
N VAL A 536 -28.15 10.02 14.65
CA VAL A 536 -27.08 9.79 13.66
C VAL A 536 -27.50 8.96 12.45
N VAL A 537 -28.22 7.85 12.66
CA VAL A 537 -28.65 6.95 11.58
C VAL A 537 -29.63 7.66 10.64
N ARG A 538 -30.70 8.28 11.17
CA ARG A 538 -31.66 9.02 10.35
C ARG A 538 -30.94 10.14 9.59
N ARG A 539 -30.21 11.01 10.30
CA ARG A 539 -29.51 12.19 9.76
C ARG A 539 -28.50 11.89 8.66
N VAL A 540 -27.83 10.74 8.67
CA VAL A 540 -26.90 10.40 7.59
C VAL A 540 -27.67 9.99 6.34
N PHE A 541 -28.70 9.14 6.48
CA PHE A 541 -29.57 8.78 5.38
C PHE A 541 -30.41 9.96 4.84
N ASP A 542 -30.84 10.92 5.67
CA ASP A 542 -31.48 12.19 5.24
C ASP A 542 -30.61 12.91 4.21
N ARG A 543 -29.33 13.14 4.57
CA ARG A 543 -28.39 13.91 3.76
C ARG A 543 -28.02 13.22 2.44
N LEU A 544 -28.15 11.89 2.39
CA LEU A 544 -27.98 11.08 1.19
C LEU A 544 -29.24 11.06 0.29
N GLY A 545 -30.35 11.61 0.78
CA GLY A 545 -31.65 11.60 0.11
C GLY A 545 -32.40 10.26 0.22
N TRP A 546 -32.00 9.38 1.15
CA TRP A 546 -32.64 8.09 1.36
C TRP A 546 -33.92 8.24 2.18
N THR A 547 -34.95 7.47 1.81
CA THR A 547 -36.19 7.34 2.57
C THR A 547 -35.97 6.40 3.75
N TRP A 548 -36.73 6.59 4.83
CA TRP A 548 -36.72 5.72 6.01
C TRP A 548 -38.12 5.15 6.22
N GLY A 549 -38.21 3.83 6.40
CA GLY A 549 -39.48 3.14 6.56
C GLY A 549 -40.21 3.46 7.87
N GLY A 550 -39.51 4.06 8.85
CA GLY A 550 -40.14 4.57 10.08
C GLY A 550 -41.23 5.62 9.83
N ASP A 551 -41.19 6.32 8.69
CA ASP A 551 -42.17 7.34 8.30
C ASP A 551 -43.43 6.75 7.61
N PHE A 552 -43.53 5.42 7.45
CA PHE A 552 -44.65 4.75 6.77
C PHE A 552 -45.88 4.55 7.69
N SER A 553 -47.05 4.33 7.10
CA SER A 553 -48.29 4.08 7.86
C SER A 553 -48.32 2.74 8.61
N GLU A 554 -47.58 1.75 8.11
CA GLU A 554 -47.14 0.57 8.87
C GLU A 554 -45.60 0.70 8.97
N PRO A 555 -45.05 1.23 10.09
CA PRO A 555 -43.65 1.61 10.16
C PRO A 555 -42.67 0.45 10.00
N ASP A 556 -41.71 0.61 9.10
CA ASP A 556 -40.58 -0.30 8.89
C ASP A 556 -39.28 0.34 9.41
N TYR A 557 -39.10 0.31 10.74
CA TYR A 557 -38.07 1.12 11.42
C TYR A 557 -36.63 0.74 11.07
N GLN A 558 -36.39 -0.49 10.61
CA GLN A 558 -35.09 -1.00 10.17
C GLN A 558 -34.69 -0.41 8.81
N HIS A 559 -35.68 -0.10 7.97
CA HIS A 559 -35.52 -0.05 6.52
C HIS A 559 -35.13 1.34 6.01
N PHE A 560 -34.08 1.41 5.22
CA PHE A 560 -33.66 2.61 4.48
C PHE A 560 -33.52 2.30 3.00
N ALA A 561 -34.07 3.12 2.11
CA ALA A 561 -33.99 2.93 0.66
C ALA A 561 -33.43 4.17 -0.07
N ALA A 562 -32.57 3.93 -1.06
CA ALA A 562 -31.98 4.98 -1.88
C ALA A 562 -33.01 5.53 -2.91
N PRO A 563 -33.00 6.84 -3.19
CA PRO A 563 -33.96 7.46 -4.12
C PRO A 563 -33.65 7.01 -5.55
N ASP A 564 -34.66 6.76 -6.38
CA ASP A 564 -34.46 6.46 -7.81
C ASP A 564 -33.67 7.57 -8.52
N ARG A 565 -32.58 7.16 -9.21
CA ARG A 565 -31.61 8.02 -9.90
C ARG A 565 -31.38 7.49 -11.31
#